data_AF-A0A0G1M9Z9-F1
#
_entry.id   AF-A0A0G1M9Z9-F1
#
_cell.length_a   1.000
_cell.length_b   1.000
_cell.length_c   1.000
_cell.angle_alpha   90.00
_cell.angle_beta   90.00
_cell.angle_gamma   90.00
#
_symmetry.space_group_name_H-M   'P 1'
#
loop_
_entity.id
_entity.type
_entity.pdbx_description
1 polymer ?
#
loop_
_entity_poly.entity_id
_entity_poly.type
_entity_poly.pdbx_seq_one_letter_code
_entity_poly.pdbx_strand_id
1 'polypeptide(L)'
;MQITINKITILKFLPAIGLAILFLIFWINNPHWFWVELWFLLEIVVLTSFTRTLSLKTGIGTFLMGITVGFGVIYLIGSGFEAINMTKTARAFIMPLLEEAAKILPILITIRLFGGLKKPRLNLSDFIFLGACAGAGFSMLEKYFWDSVYFPFTYGPHFGSTYLFSDALGVYASGEPFGYVGHAAATVFVALGLGLTYKFLRSKKPFWLVPVLVAFAWVGIEHIILNYYYTPRGEAFMIFGGGQMTPWIILIALIATIVFEAVKTNELLKQNTKVSKKLRSAFKQIKDFPSFVGSWSTLRAVNYLAWLKTK
;
A
#
# COMPACT_ATOMS: atom_id res chain seq x y z
N MET A 1 49.16 7.58 0.35
CA MET A 1 47.82 8.19 0.52
C MET A 1 46.89 7.14 1.13
N GLN A 2 46.68 7.15 2.45
CA GLN A 2 45.74 6.24 3.12
C GLN A 2 44.33 6.79 2.93
N ILE A 3 43.50 6.09 2.14
CA ILE A 3 42.07 6.39 2.05
C ILE A 3 41.43 5.85 3.32
N THR A 4 41.26 6.70 4.33
CA THR A 4 40.46 6.38 5.51
C THR A 4 38.99 6.37 5.10
N ILE A 5 38.52 5.22 4.61
CA ILE A 5 37.09 5.03 4.38
C ILE A 5 36.42 5.06 5.76
N ASN A 6 35.69 6.14 6.00
CA ASN A 6 34.99 6.36 7.26
C ASN A 6 34.00 5.20 7.45
N LYS A 7 34.21 4.31 8.45
CA LYS A 7 33.36 3.13 8.70
C LYS A 7 31.87 3.49 8.84
N ILE A 8 31.59 4.72 9.28
CA ILE A 8 30.24 5.31 9.40
C ILE A 8 29.54 5.44 8.03
N THR A 9 30.28 5.62 6.95
CA THR A 9 29.75 5.78 5.60
C THR A 9 29.28 4.43 5.04
N ILE A 10 30.07 3.35 5.22
CA ILE A 10 29.71 2.00 4.73
C ILE A 10 28.43 1.48 5.40
N LEU A 11 28.30 1.65 6.72
CA LEU A 11 27.11 1.20 7.46
C LEU A 11 25.81 1.88 7.00
N LYS A 12 25.88 3.10 6.46
CA LYS A 12 24.72 3.80 5.89
C LYS A 12 24.28 3.23 4.54
N PHE A 13 25.18 2.57 3.80
CA PHE A 13 24.88 1.97 2.50
C PHE A 13 24.41 0.52 2.60
N LEU A 14 24.70 -0.20 3.70
CA LEU A 14 24.28 -1.60 3.87
C LEU A 14 22.79 -1.84 3.61
N PRO A 15 21.83 -1.01 4.09
CA PRO A 15 20.42 -1.22 3.78
C PRO A 15 20.09 -1.05 2.29
N ALA A 16 20.78 -0.13 1.60
CA ALA A 16 20.58 0.08 0.17
C ALA A 16 21.15 -1.08 -0.66
N ILE A 17 22.30 -1.62 -0.26
CA ILE A 17 22.90 -2.81 -0.87
C ILE A 17 21.98 -4.02 -0.65
N GLY A 18 21.51 -4.24 0.59
CA GLY A 18 20.58 -5.32 0.90
C GLY A 18 19.28 -5.24 0.10
N LEU A 19 18.71 -4.03 -0.02
CA LEU A 19 17.52 -3.79 -0.86
C LEU A 19 17.80 -4.09 -2.33
N ALA A 20 18.95 -3.64 -2.86
CA ALA A 20 19.34 -3.91 -4.25
C ALA A 20 19.51 -5.42 -4.52
N ILE A 21 20.11 -6.16 -3.59
CA ILE A 21 20.22 -7.62 -3.66
C ILE A 21 18.84 -8.28 -3.63
N LEU A 22 17.95 -7.87 -2.73
CA LEU A 22 16.58 -8.41 -2.67
C LEU A 22 15.82 -8.17 -3.96
N PHE A 23 15.91 -6.95 -4.53
CA PHE A 23 15.29 -6.61 -5.80
C PHE A 23 15.85 -7.46 -6.94
N LEU A 24 17.17 -7.66 -6.97
CA LEU A 24 17.84 -8.51 -7.95
C LEU A 24 17.36 -9.97 -7.84
N ILE A 25 17.21 -10.50 -6.62
CA ILE A 25 16.69 -11.84 -6.36
C ILE A 25 15.26 -11.96 -6.89
N PHE A 26 14.36 -11.04 -6.53
CA PHE A 26 12.97 -11.09 -7.01
C PHE A 26 12.88 -10.97 -8.53
N TRP A 27 13.65 -10.06 -9.13
CA TRP A 27 13.66 -9.87 -10.58
C TRP A 27 14.19 -11.10 -11.35
N ILE A 28 15.26 -11.74 -10.86
CA ILE A 28 15.83 -12.93 -11.51
C ILE A 28 14.86 -14.12 -11.44
N ASN A 29 14.24 -14.34 -10.28
CA ASN A 29 13.38 -15.52 -10.09
C ASN A 29 12.00 -15.34 -10.74
N ASN A 30 11.42 -14.14 -10.65
CA ASN A 30 10.05 -13.89 -11.10
C ASN A 30 9.91 -12.47 -11.69
N PRO A 31 10.50 -12.20 -12.89
CA PRO A 31 10.59 -10.85 -13.44
C PRO A 31 9.21 -10.24 -13.72
N HIS A 32 8.26 -11.04 -14.20
CA HIS A 32 6.89 -10.57 -14.48
C HIS A 32 6.22 -10.03 -13.21
N TRP A 33 6.22 -10.81 -12.13
CA TRP A 33 5.62 -10.43 -10.85
C TRP A 33 6.33 -9.23 -10.21
N PHE A 34 7.66 -9.18 -10.31
CA PHE A 34 8.43 -8.04 -9.87
C PHE A 34 7.97 -6.74 -10.57
N TRP A 35 7.78 -6.75 -11.88
CA TRP A 35 7.32 -5.58 -12.63
C TRP A 35 5.89 -5.19 -12.31
N VAL A 36 4.99 -6.15 -12.11
CA VAL A 36 3.61 -5.91 -11.70
C VAL A 36 3.56 -5.11 -10.39
N GLU A 37 4.29 -5.55 -9.37
CA GLU A 37 4.34 -4.90 -8.06
C GLU A 37 5.05 -3.55 -8.11
N LEU A 38 6.16 -3.47 -8.85
CA LEU A 38 6.90 -2.23 -9.01
C LEU A 38 6.07 -1.16 -9.72
N TRP A 39 5.31 -1.55 -10.74
CA TRP A 39 4.41 -0.65 -11.46
C TRP A 39 3.32 -0.10 -10.53
N PHE A 40 2.65 -0.98 -9.78
CA PHE A 40 1.64 -0.56 -8.80
C PHE A 40 2.21 0.39 -7.74
N LEU A 41 3.40 0.11 -7.22
CA LEU A 41 4.09 1.01 -6.29
C LEU A 41 4.37 2.39 -6.91
N LEU A 42 4.79 2.44 -8.17
CA LEU A 42 5.01 3.70 -8.88
C LEU A 42 3.72 4.49 -9.04
N GLU A 43 2.61 3.84 -9.39
CA GLU A 43 1.29 4.47 -9.49
C GLU A 43 0.88 5.10 -8.16
N ILE A 44 0.95 4.34 -7.06
CA ILE A 44 0.61 4.87 -5.74
C ILE A 44 1.57 5.97 -5.30
N VAL A 45 2.86 5.86 -5.58
CA VAL A 45 3.84 6.92 -5.28
C VAL A 45 3.48 8.21 -6.00
N VAL A 46 3.13 8.14 -7.29
CA VAL A 46 2.72 9.31 -8.09
C VAL A 46 1.43 9.89 -7.57
N LEU A 47 0.38 9.07 -7.39
CA LEU A 47 -0.95 9.50 -6.97
C LEU A 47 -0.95 10.11 -5.56
N THR A 48 -0.13 9.56 -4.65
CA THR A 48 -0.01 10.09 -3.28
C THR A 48 1.02 11.20 -3.15
N SER A 49 1.91 11.42 -4.12
CA SER A 49 3.02 12.39 -4.03
C SER A 49 2.58 13.81 -3.67
N PHE A 50 1.38 14.18 -4.09
CA PHE A 50 0.80 15.50 -3.89
C PHE A 50 0.39 15.78 -2.46
N THR A 51 -0.21 14.79 -1.80
CA THR A 51 -0.87 15.00 -0.52
C THR A 51 -0.16 14.30 0.62
N ARG A 52 0.69 13.29 0.35
CA ARG A 52 1.45 12.60 1.38
C ARG A 52 2.48 13.50 2.06
N THR A 53 2.66 13.29 3.36
CA THR A 53 3.66 13.96 4.20
C THR A 53 4.90 13.10 4.43
N LEU A 54 4.76 11.78 4.33
CA LEU A 54 5.85 10.84 4.57
C LEU A 54 6.90 10.87 3.45
N SER A 55 8.13 10.49 3.80
CA SER A 55 9.25 10.38 2.88
C SER A 55 9.24 9.04 2.13
N LEU A 56 9.90 8.97 0.97
CA LEU A 56 10.11 7.68 0.29
C LEU A 56 10.92 6.71 1.16
N LYS A 57 11.89 7.22 1.93
CA LYS A 57 12.66 6.41 2.88
C LYS A 57 11.76 5.70 3.90
N THR A 58 10.71 6.38 4.37
CA THR A 58 9.71 5.76 5.25
C THR A 58 9.00 4.62 4.55
N GLY A 59 8.54 4.82 3.31
CA GLY A 59 7.92 3.77 2.51
C GLY A 59 8.83 2.57 2.25
N ILE A 60 10.10 2.79 1.91
CA ILE A 60 11.10 1.71 1.74
C ILE A 60 11.24 0.90 3.04
N GLY A 61 11.31 1.58 4.19
CA GLY A 61 11.33 0.89 5.49
C GLY A 61 10.09 0.05 5.73
N THR A 62 8.91 0.57 5.40
CA THR A 62 7.63 -0.15 5.50
C THR A 62 7.56 -1.34 4.53
N PHE A 63 8.09 -1.21 3.32
CA PHE A 63 8.21 -2.28 2.35
C PHE A 63 9.09 -3.43 2.86
N LEU A 64 10.28 -3.11 3.40
CA LEU A 64 11.17 -4.12 4.00
C LEU A 64 10.54 -4.82 5.22
N MET A 65 9.76 -4.09 6.01
CA MET A 65 8.96 -4.71 7.09
C MET A 65 7.86 -5.61 6.52
N GLY A 66 7.23 -5.25 5.40
CA GLY A 66 6.29 -6.10 4.65
C GLY A 66 6.89 -7.44 4.26
N ILE A 67 8.09 -7.44 3.66
CA ILE A 67 8.87 -8.66 3.38
C ILE A 67 9.11 -9.46 4.66
N THR A 68 9.63 -8.81 5.71
CA THR A 68 10.00 -9.50 6.95
C THR A 68 8.79 -10.17 7.61
N VAL A 69 7.65 -9.48 7.64
CA VAL A 69 6.40 -10.03 8.17
C VAL A 69 5.85 -11.14 7.27
N GLY A 70 5.91 -10.97 5.95
CA GLY A 70 5.55 -12.02 5.00
C GLY A 70 6.33 -13.30 5.22
N PHE A 71 7.64 -13.20 5.48
CA PHE A 71 8.48 -14.36 5.78
C PHE A 71 7.99 -15.07 7.04
N GLY A 72 7.71 -14.33 8.11
CA GLY A 72 7.17 -14.88 9.34
C GLY A 72 5.82 -15.59 9.14
N VAL A 73 4.92 -15.02 8.34
CA VAL A 73 3.62 -15.62 8.05
C VAL A 73 3.77 -16.88 7.19
N ILE A 74 4.47 -16.79 6.07
CA ILE A 74 4.60 -17.91 5.11
C ILE A 74 5.35 -19.08 5.75
N TYR A 75 6.48 -18.83 6.43
CA TYR A 75 7.28 -19.91 7.00
C TYR A 75 6.80 -20.35 8.38
N LEU A 76 6.67 -19.45 9.35
CA LEU A 76 6.44 -19.87 10.74
C LEU A 76 4.99 -20.32 10.94
N ILE A 77 4.02 -19.55 10.43
CA ILE A 77 2.60 -19.93 10.55
C ILE A 77 2.28 -21.09 9.59
N GLY A 78 2.77 -21.04 8.35
CA GLY A 78 2.59 -22.11 7.37
C GLY A 78 3.10 -23.46 7.88
N SER A 79 4.34 -23.51 8.37
CA SER A 79 4.93 -24.73 8.96
C SER A 79 4.17 -25.20 10.21
N GLY A 80 3.68 -24.28 11.05
CA GLY A 80 2.85 -24.62 12.21
C GLY A 80 1.53 -25.30 11.84
N PHE A 81 0.86 -24.84 10.78
CA PHE A 81 -0.36 -25.47 10.26
C PHE A 81 -0.10 -26.87 9.71
N GLU A 82 1.05 -27.08 9.07
CA GLU A 82 1.47 -28.40 8.61
C GLU A 82 1.76 -29.33 9.79
N ALA A 83 2.44 -28.84 10.84
CA ALA A 83 2.76 -29.61 12.04
C ALA A 83 1.49 -30.10 12.79
N ILE A 84 0.38 -29.38 12.72
CA ILE A 84 -0.90 -29.78 13.33
C ILE A 84 -1.86 -30.47 12.34
N ASN A 85 -1.40 -30.84 11.15
CA ASN A 85 -2.21 -31.46 10.09
C ASN A 85 -3.51 -30.68 9.79
N MET A 86 -3.44 -29.35 9.76
CA MET A 86 -4.60 -28.51 9.46
C MET A 86 -5.14 -28.84 8.05
N THR A 87 -6.46 -29.02 7.93
CA THR A 87 -7.08 -29.33 6.65
C THR A 87 -6.91 -28.19 5.65
N LYS A 88 -6.85 -28.51 4.36
CA LYS A 88 -6.75 -27.50 3.28
C LYS A 88 -7.87 -26.46 3.36
N THR A 89 -9.08 -26.92 3.65
CA THR A 89 -10.26 -26.07 3.87
C THR A 89 -10.05 -25.11 5.03
N ALA A 90 -9.63 -25.58 6.20
CA ALA A 90 -9.38 -24.70 7.35
C ALA A 90 -8.25 -23.69 7.06
N ARG A 91 -7.17 -24.12 6.40
CA ARG A 91 -6.08 -23.24 5.96
C ARG A 91 -6.57 -22.16 5.00
N ALA A 92 -7.43 -22.50 4.04
CA ALA A 92 -8.01 -21.55 3.08
C ALA A 92 -8.90 -20.48 3.74
N PHE A 93 -9.44 -20.72 4.95
CA PHE A 93 -10.18 -19.71 5.72
C PHE A 93 -9.26 -18.87 6.62
N ILE A 94 -8.37 -19.53 7.37
CA ILE A 94 -7.60 -18.88 8.44
C ILE A 94 -6.39 -18.13 7.88
N MET A 95 -5.67 -18.74 6.94
CA MET A 95 -4.43 -18.17 6.41
C MET A 95 -4.65 -16.79 5.78
N PRO A 96 -5.60 -16.57 4.85
CA PRO A 96 -5.83 -15.24 4.28
C PRO A 96 -6.14 -14.17 5.33
N LEU A 97 -6.92 -14.48 6.38
CA LEU A 97 -7.18 -13.53 7.47
C LEU A 97 -5.90 -13.17 8.25
N LEU A 98 -5.03 -14.15 8.50
CA LEU A 98 -3.75 -13.92 9.16
C LEU A 98 -2.80 -13.10 8.28
N GLU A 99 -2.76 -13.38 6.98
CA GLU A 99 -1.97 -12.62 6.01
C GLU A 99 -2.42 -11.17 5.94
N GLU A 100 -3.74 -10.92 5.81
CA GLU A 100 -4.29 -9.56 5.84
C GLU A 100 -4.00 -8.84 7.16
N ALA A 101 -4.12 -9.53 8.30
CA ALA A 101 -3.82 -8.93 9.59
C ALA A 101 -2.32 -8.61 9.73
N ALA A 102 -1.46 -9.49 9.25
CA ALA A 102 -0.02 -9.32 9.30
C ALA A 102 0.45 -8.15 8.43
N LYS A 103 -0.14 -7.94 7.25
CA LYS A 103 0.16 -6.80 6.36
C LYS A 103 -0.10 -5.43 7.02
N ILE A 104 -1.01 -5.36 8.00
CA ILE A 104 -1.30 -4.13 8.76
C ILE A 104 -0.16 -3.80 9.75
N LEU A 105 0.57 -4.80 10.26
CA LEU A 105 1.59 -4.62 11.30
C LEU A 105 2.72 -3.65 10.89
N PRO A 106 3.35 -3.78 9.69
CA PRO A 106 4.32 -2.78 9.20
C PRO A 106 3.79 -1.36 9.20
N ILE A 107 2.51 -1.17 8.87
CA ILE A 107 1.86 0.14 8.81
C ILE A 107 1.73 0.72 10.23
N LEU A 108 1.21 -0.07 11.17
CA LEU A 108 1.05 0.33 12.57
C LEU A 108 2.39 0.67 13.24
N ILE A 109 3.43 -0.14 13.02
CA ILE A 109 4.79 0.11 13.52
C ILE A 109 5.29 1.44 12.96
N THR A 110 5.17 1.64 11.65
CA THR A 110 5.61 2.89 11.00
C THR A 110 4.88 4.11 11.57
N ILE A 111 3.56 4.04 11.71
CA ILE A 111 2.75 5.12 12.29
C ILE A 111 3.19 5.39 13.74
N ARG A 112 3.43 4.33 14.54
CA ARG A 112 3.83 4.47 15.94
C ARG A 112 5.21 5.11 16.10
N LEU A 113 6.15 4.80 15.21
CA LEU A 113 7.51 5.34 15.22
C LEU A 113 7.57 6.79 14.70
N PHE A 114 6.83 7.13 13.63
CA PHE A 114 6.94 8.43 12.96
C PHE A 114 5.83 9.42 13.31
N GLY A 115 4.66 8.94 13.72
CA GLY A 115 3.45 9.73 13.93
C GLY A 115 2.91 9.65 15.35
N GLY A 116 3.73 9.27 16.34
CA GLY A 116 3.30 8.98 17.72
C GLY A 116 2.15 9.88 18.17
N LEU A 117 1.11 9.31 18.80
CA LEU A 117 -0.27 9.84 18.96
C LEU A 117 -0.44 11.34 19.28
N LYS A 118 0.61 12.02 19.75
CA LYS A 118 0.65 13.43 20.14
C LYS A 118 1.17 14.40 19.05
N LYS A 119 1.86 13.99 17.97
CA LYS A 119 2.38 14.85 16.86
C LYS A 119 2.59 14.02 15.56
N PRO A 120 2.96 14.62 14.40
CA PRO A 120 2.13 15.09 13.26
C PRO A 120 0.77 14.44 12.96
N ARG A 121 -0.10 15.14 12.21
CA ARG A 121 -1.30 14.57 11.58
C ARG A 121 -0.88 13.92 10.26
N LEU A 122 -0.94 12.60 10.19
CA LEU A 122 -0.82 11.87 8.93
C LEU A 122 -2.03 12.15 8.04
N ASN A 123 -1.79 12.27 6.75
CA ASN A 123 -2.82 12.35 5.72
C ASN A 123 -3.29 10.94 5.34
N LEU A 124 -4.49 10.78 4.79
CA LEU A 124 -4.98 9.49 4.27
C LEU A 124 -4.07 8.95 3.17
N SER A 125 -3.55 9.84 2.33
CA SER A 125 -2.49 9.51 1.36
C SER A 125 -1.23 8.89 1.98
N ASP A 126 -0.91 9.23 3.24
CA ASP A 126 0.19 8.56 3.95
C ASP A 126 -0.16 7.10 4.26
N PHE A 127 -1.40 6.82 4.68
CA PHE A 127 -1.84 5.44 4.92
C PHE A 127 -1.91 4.63 3.63
N ILE A 128 -2.41 5.20 2.54
CA ILE A 128 -2.42 4.58 1.21
C ILE A 128 -0.99 4.24 0.78
N PHE A 129 -0.07 5.19 0.88
CA PHE A 129 1.34 4.99 0.54
C PHE A 129 1.99 3.89 1.39
N LEU A 130 1.77 3.90 2.71
CA LEU A 130 2.28 2.85 3.60
C LEU A 130 1.66 1.48 3.32
N GLY A 131 0.36 1.44 3.01
CA GLY A 131 -0.35 0.22 2.64
C GLY A 131 0.21 -0.41 1.37
N ALA A 132 0.43 0.40 0.32
CA ALA A 132 1.05 -0.06 -0.92
C ALA A 132 2.45 -0.61 -0.67
N CYS A 133 3.28 0.11 0.11
CA CYS A 133 4.62 -0.36 0.44
C CYS A 133 4.60 -1.68 1.23
N ALA A 134 3.79 -1.78 2.29
CA ALA A 134 3.70 -2.99 3.10
C ALA A 134 3.18 -4.18 2.30
N GLY A 135 2.10 -3.99 1.54
CA GLY A 135 1.47 -5.01 0.74
C GLY A 135 2.35 -5.49 -0.42
N ALA A 136 3.03 -4.59 -1.13
CA ALA A 136 3.95 -4.98 -2.20
C ALA A 136 5.17 -5.74 -1.67
N GLY A 137 5.70 -5.34 -0.50
CA GLY A 137 6.78 -6.08 0.14
C GLY A 137 6.37 -7.50 0.53
N PHE A 138 5.16 -7.65 1.07
CA PHE A 138 4.58 -8.97 1.33
C PHE A 138 4.39 -9.77 0.04
N SER A 139 3.74 -9.17 -0.96
CA SER A 139 3.39 -9.79 -2.24
C SER A 139 4.61 -10.27 -3.02
N MET A 140 5.67 -9.46 -3.11
CA MET A 140 6.90 -9.86 -3.79
C MET A 140 7.56 -11.08 -3.15
N LEU A 141 7.53 -11.18 -1.82
CA LEU A 141 8.06 -12.34 -1.12
C LEU A 141 7.19 -13.57 -1.33
N GLU A 142 5.88 -13.44 -1.28
CA GLU A 142 4.95 -14.54 -1.51
C GLU A 142 5.07 -15.10 -2.93
N LYS A 143 5.08 -14.22 -3.93
CA LYS A 143 5.26 -14.58 -5.34
C LYS A 143 6.63 -15.20 -5.62
N TYR A 144 7.65 -14.85 -4.83
CA TYR A 144 8.94 -15.54 -4.90
C TYR A 144 8.84 -17.02 -4.50
N PHE A 145 7.89 -17.40 -3.63
CA PHE A 145 7.64 -18.79 -3.26
C PHE A 145 6.56 -19.48 -4.12
N TRP A 146 5.85 -18.75 -4.96
CA TRP A 146 4.81 -19.28 -5.85
C TRP A 146 5.35 -19.49 -7.26
N ASP A 147 6.13 -20.55 -7.46
CA ASP A 147 6.63 -20.90 -8.81
C ASP A 147 5.54 -21.50 -9.73
N SER A 148 4.33 -21.77 -9.23
CA SER A 148 3.30 -22.55 -9.95
C SER A 148 1.93 -21.89 -10.09
N VAL A 149 1.74 -20.64 -9.65
CA VAL A 149 0.44 -19.96 -9.75
C VAL A 149 0.39 -19.11 -11.01
N TYR A 150 -0.52 -19.46 -11.92
CA TYR A 150 -0.73 -18.75 -13.18
C TYR A 150 -2.05 -17.97 -13.13
N PHE A 151 -1.99 -16.67 -13.42
CA PHE A 151 -3.14 -15.81 -13.58
C PHE A 151 -3.29 -15.43 -15.06
N PRO A 152 -4.28 -15.98 -15.80
CA PRO A 152 -4.43 -15.75 -17.24
C PRO A 152 -4.73 -14.30 -17.65
N PHE A 153 -5.21 -13.46 -16.74
CA PHE A 153 -5.57 -12.08 -17.08
C PHE A 153 -5.46 -11.12 -15.88
N THR A 154 -5.31 -9.84 -16.21
CA THR A 154 -5.48 -8.72 -15.28
C THR A 154 -6.85 -8.09 -15.52
N TYR A 155 -7.52 -7.61 -14.47
CA TYR A 155 -8.84 -6.99 -14.59
C TYR A 155 -8.93 -5.66 -13.83
N GLY A 156 -10.07 -4.96 -13.99
CA GLY A 156 -10.32 -3.69 -13.33
C GLY A 156 -10.08 -2.47 -14.24
N PRO A 157 -9.98 -1.27 -13.64
CA PRO A 157 -9.89 -0.02 -14.39
C PRO A 157 -8.56 0.10 -15.14
N HIS A 158 -8.63 0.49 -16.40
CA HIS A 158 -7.49 0.57 -17.31
C HIS A 158 -7.63 1.71 -18.32
N PHE A 159 -6.50 2.13 -18.89
CA PHE A 159 -6.39 3.04 -20.01
C PHE A 159 -5.69 2.33 -21.18
N GLY A 160 -6.46 1.92 -22.19
CA GLY A 160 -5.94 1.08 -23.27
C GLY A 160 -5.42 -0.25 -22.72
N SER A 161 -4.14 -0.56 -22.93
CA SER A 161 -3.51 -1.79 -22.42
C SER A 161 -2.91 -1.65 -21.01
N THR A 162 -3.07 -0.50 -20.35
CA THR A 162 -2.44 -0.23 -19.04
C THR A 162 -3.47 -0.27 -17.92
N TYR A 163 -3.33 -1.22 -17.00
CA TYR A 163 -4.21 -1.38 -15.83
C TYR A 163 -3.70 -0.55 -14.64
N LEU A 164 -4.61 0.15 -13.96
CA LEU A 164 -4.31 0.97 -12.76
C LEU A 164 -4.09 0.15 -11.47
N PHE A 165 -4.36 -1.16 -11.54
CA PHE A 165 -4.11 -2.13 -10.49
C PHE A 165 -3.49 -3.33 -11.18
N SER A 166 -2.22 -3.22 -11.55
CA SER A 166 -1.49 -4.30 -12.24
C SER A 166 -1.50 -5.63 -11.45
N ASP A 167 -1.68 -5.55 -10.14
CA ASP A 167 -1.77 -6.69 -9.22
C ASP A 167 -3.20 -7.29 -9.10
N ALA A 168 -4.19 -6.73 -9.80
CA ALA A 168 -5.54 -7.29 -9.86
C ALA A 168 -5.61 -8.45 -10.85
N LEU A 169 -5.32 -9.65 -10.34
CA LEU A 169 -5.07 -10.86 -11.13
C LEU A 169 -6.24 -11.83 -11.04
N GLY A 170 -6.63 -12.37 -12.19
CA GLY A 170 -7.78 -13.27 -12.31
C GLY A 170 -7.43 -14.64 -12.87
N VAL A 171 -8.31 -15.60 -12.58
CA VAL A 171 -8.39 -16.97 -13.06
C VAL A 171 -9.80 -17.23 -13.61
N TYR A 172 -10.00 -18.37 -14.28
CA TYR A 172 -11.33 -18.79 -14.72
C TYR A 172 -11.88 -19.87 -13.80
N ALA A 173 -12.93 -19.54 -13.05
CA ALA A 173 -13.65 -20.48 -12.20
C ALA A 173 -14.87 -21.02 -12.94
N SER A 174 -14.79 -22.29 -13.38
CA SER A 174 -15.87 -22.96 -14.12
C SER A 174 -16.31 -22.20 -15.37
N GLY A 175 -15.34 -21.59 -16.06
CA GLY A 175 -15.54 -20.78 -17.27
C GLY A 175 -15.77 -19.30 -17.01
N GLU A 176 -16.06 -18.91 -15.76
CA GLU A 176 -16.36 -17.52 -15.40
C GLU A 176 -15.12 -16.79 -14.86
N PRO A 177 -14.91 -15.50 -15.19
CA PRO A 177 -13.77 -14.74 -14.70
C PRO A 177 -13.91 -14.48 -13.20
N PHE A 178 -12.87 -14.83 -12.46
CA PHE A 178 -12.78 -14.69 -11.01
C PHE A 178 -11.41 -14.11 -10.65
N GLY A 179 -11.28 -13.32 -9.60
CA GLY A 179 -9.97 -12.80 -9.23
C GLY A 179 -9.88 -12.19 -7.86
N TYR A 180 -8.68 -11.70 -7.56
CA TYR A 180 -8.37 -10.95 -6.36
C TYR A 180 -7.56 -9.71 -6.75
N VAL A 181 -7.83 -8.59 -6.07
CA VAL A 181 -7.24 -7.28 -6.41
C VAL A 181 -5.72 -7.22 -6.21
N GLY A 182 -5.14 -8.28 -5.63
CA GLY A 182 -3.73 -8.38 -5.32
C GLY A 182 -3.39 -7.86 -3.93
N HIS A 183 -2.35 -8.39 -3.31
CA HIS A 183 -2.04 -8.10 -1.91
C HIS A 183 -1.67 -6.63 -1.70
N ALA A 184 -1.01 -5.99 -2.67
CA ALA A 184 -0.62 -4.59 -2.52
C ALA A 184 -1.84 -3.66 -2.50
N ALA A 185 -2.76 -3.85 -3.44
CA ALA A 185 -3.98 -3.04 -3.54
C ALA A 185 -5.00 -3.37 -2.43
N ALA A 186 -5.15 -4.63 -2.07
CA ALA A 186 -5.91 -5.06 -0.89
C ALA A 186 -5.42 -4.36 0.38
N THR A 187 -4.10 -4.35 0.60
CA THR A 187 -3.49 -3.67 1.75
C THR A 187 -3.71 -2.16 1.69
N VAL A 188 -3.68 -1.53 0.51
CA VAL A 188 -4.06 -0.11 0.34
C VAL A 188 -5.48 0.16 0.84
N PHE A 189 -6.44 -0.71 0.51
CA PHE A 189 -7.83 -0.52 0.93
C PHE A 189 -7.98 -0.60 2.46
N VAL A 190 -7.38 -1.61 3.08
CA VAL A 190 -7.37 -1.76 4.54
C VAL A 190 -6.64 -0.59 5.21
N ALA A 191 -5.52 -0.14 4.66
CA ALA A 191 -4.77 1.00 5.16
C ALA A 191 -5.57 2.30 5.05
N LEU A 192 -6.33 2.51 3.98
CA LEU A 192 -7.24 3.64 3.86
C LEU A 192 -8.33 3.61 4.95
N GLY A 193 -8.92 2.43 5.19
CA GLY A 193 -9.83 2.20 6.32
C GLY A 193 -9.18 2.58 7.66
N LEU A 194 -7.94 2.15 7.90
CA LEU A 194 -7.15 2.51 9.08
C LEU A 194 -6.92 4.03 9.19
N GLY A 195 -6.67 4.72 8.07
CA GLY A 195 -6.49 6.17 8.03
C GLY A 195 -7.77 6.94 8.38
N LEU A 196 -8.93 6.47 7.90
CA LEU A 196 -10.23 7.01 8.27
C LEU A 196 -10.54 6.76 9.74
N THR A 197 -10.27 5.55 10.22
CA THR A 197 -10.36 5.16 11.65
C THR A 197 -9.51 6.07 12.52
N TYR A 198 -8.26 6.34 12.14
CA TYR A 198 -7.37 7.27 12.83
C TYR A 198 -7.97 8.70 12.87
N LYS A 199 -8.52 9.20 11.76
CA LYS A 199 -9.17 10.52 11.71
C LYS A 199 -10.41 10.57 12.61
N PHE A 200 -11.27 9.57 12.56
CA PHE A 200 -12.51 9.51 13.35
C PHE A 200 -12.23 9.42 14.84
N LEU A 201 -11.26 8.58 15.23
CA LEU A 201 -10.80 8.45 16.62
C LEU A 201 -10.34 9.80 17.16
N ARG A 202 -9.54 10.55 16.39
CA ARG A 202 -9.06 11.88 16.79
C ARG A 202 -10.15 12.94 16.87
N SER A 203 -11.18 12.82 16.04
CA SER A 203 -12.37 13.67 16.08
C SER A 203 -13.40 13.21 17.11
N LYS A 204 -13.09 12.19 17.94
CA LYS A 204 -13.98 11.59 18.94
C LYS A 204 -15.34 11.18 18.35
N LYS A 205 -15.35 10.78 17.08
CA LYS A 205 -16.58 10.31 16.44
C LYS A 205 -16.90 8.91 16.98
N PRO A 206 -18.19 8.61 17.29
CA PRO A 206 -18.58 7.23 17.56
C PRO A 206 -18.30 6.38 16.31
N PHE A 207 -18.16 5.06 16.48
CA PHE A 207 -17.91 4.12 15.38
C PHE A 207 -16.60 4.34 14.62
N TRP A 208 -15.58 4.90 15.27
CA TRP A 208 -14.26 5.14 14.66
C TRP A 208 -13.59 3.86 14.12
N LEU A 209 -13.94 2.67 14.63
CA LEU A 209 -13.43 1.38 14.14
C LEU A 209 -14.12 0.88 12.85
N VAL A 210 -15.32 1.36 12.52
CA VAL A 210 -16.09 0.82 11.40
C VAL A 210 -15.33 0.86 10.06
N PRO A 211 -14.63 1.94 9.69
CA PRO A 211 -13.92 1.99 8.40
C PRO A 211 -12.89 0.87 8.22
N VAL A 212 -12.01 0.64 9.21
CA VAL A 212 -11.00 -0.42 9.12
C VAL A 212 -11.61 -1.82 9.19
N LEU A 213 -12.64 -2.03 10.02
CA LEU A 213 -13.30 -3.33 10.13
C LEU A 213 -14.02 -3.73 8.84
N VAL A 214 -14.69 -2.78 8.18
CA VAL A 214 -15.37 -3.03 6.91
C VAL A 214 -14.35 -3.31 5.80
N ALA A 215 -13.28 -2.52 5.69
CA ALA A 215 -12.24 -2.75 4.69
C ALA A 215 -11.53 -4.10 4.91
N PHE A 216 -11.23 -4.45 6.16
CA PHE A 216 -10.63 -5.73 6.52
C PHE A 216 -11.55 -6.91 6.22
N ALA A 217 -12.82 -6.82 6.62
CA ALA A 217 -13.80 -7.87 6.34
C ALA A 217 -14.01 -8.07 4.84
N TRP A 218 -14.10 -6.99 4.07
CA TRP A 218 -14.24 -7.04 2.61
C TRP A 218 -13.07 -7.79 1.96
N VAL A 219 -11.83 -7.33 2.20
CA VAL A 219 -10.63 -7.96 1.63
C VAL A 219 -10.44 -9.38 2.14
N GLY A 220 -10.68 -9.62 3.44
CA GLY A 220 -10.56 -10.93 4.05
C GLY A 220 -11.53 -11.94 3.43
N ILE A 221 -12.78 -11.56 3.21
CA ILE A 221 -13.78 -12.41 2.54
C ILE A 221 -13.35 -12.71 1.11
N GLU A 222 -12.95 -11.71 0.32
CA GLU A 222 -12.50 -11.96 -1.06
C GLU A 222 -11.27 -12.86 -1.13
N HIS A 223 -10.33 -12.66 -0.20
CA HIS A 223 -9.12 -13.46 -0.15
C HIS A 223 -9.41 -14.91 0.30
N ILE A 224 -10.32 -15.10 1.26
CA ILE A 224 -10.85 -16.43 1.62
C ILE A 224 -11.47 -17.09 0.39
N ILE A 225 -12.32 -16.38 -0.36
CA ILE A 225 -12.99 -16.94 -1.54
C ILE A 225 -11.96 -17.37 -2.59
N LEU A 226 -10.94 -16.56 -2.86
CA LEU A 226 -9.85 -16.92 -3.78
C LEU A 226 -9.10 -18.18 -3.32
N ASN A 227 -8.75 -18.27 -2.05
CA ASN A 227 -8.07 -19.46 -1.54
C ASN A 227 -8.98 -20.68 -1.50
N TYR A 228 -10.29 -20.48 -1.29
CA TYR A 228 -11.27 -21.54 -1.28
C TYR A 228 -11.59 -22.07 -2.69
N TYR A 229 -11.39 -21.27 -3.74
CA TYR A 229 -11.51 -21.72 -5.13
C TYR A 229 -10.60 -22.92 -5.44
N TYR A 230 -9.40 -22.96 -4.84
CA TYR A 230 -8.48 -24.10 -4.97
C TYR A 230 -8.91 -25.33 -4.13
N THR A 231 -10.10 -25.29 -3.51
CA THR A 231 -10.68 -26.41 -2.76
C THR A 231 -11.92 -26.96 -3.47
N PRO A 232 -12.27 -28.25 -3.26
CA PRO A 232 -13.48 -28.81 -3.83
C PRO A 232 -14.72 -28.00 -3.38
N ARG A 233 -15.57 -27.57 -4.34
CA ARG A 233 -16.82 -26.79 -4.16
C ARG A 233 -16.68 -25.25 -4.03
N GLY A 234 -15.57 -24.66 -4.50
CA GLY A 234 -15.40 -23.20 -4.48
C GLY A 234 -16.41 -22.39 -5.29
N GLU A 235 -17.12 -23.00 -6.23
CA GLU A 235 -18.07 -22.35 -7.14
C GLU A 235 -19.21 -21.60 -6.44
N ALA A 236 -19.64 -22.07 -5.25
CA ALA A 236 -20.75 -21.45 -4.51
C ALA A 236 -20.45 -19.99 -4.09
N PHE A 237 -19.19 -19.61 -4.02
CA PHE A 237 -18.77 -18.26 -3.62
C PHE A 237 -18.66 -17.27 -4.78
N MET A 238 -18.89 -17.72 -6.02
CA MET A 238 -18.93 -16.85 -7.21
C MET A 238 -20.05 -15.80 -7.14
N ILE A 239 -21.08 -16.02 -6.32
CA ILE A 239 -22.20 -15.09 -6.11
C ILE A 239 -21.77 -13.72 -5.56
N PHE A 240 -20.57 -13.60 -5.01
CA PHE A 240 -20.03 -12.35 -4.46
C PHE A 240 -19.33 -11.47 -5.51
N GLY A 241 -19.46 -11.78 -6.82
CA GLY A 241 -18.90 -10.98 -7.90
C GLY A 241 -17.39 -11.19 -8.13
N GLY A 242 -16.83 -12.23 -7.52
CA GLY A 242 -15.51 -12.75 -7.85
C GLY A 242 -14.35 -11.78 -7.74
N GLY A 243 -14.39 -10.85 -6.76
CA GLY A 243 -13.31 -9.88 -6.54
C GLY A 243 -13.17 -8.78 -7.60
N GLN A 244 -14.07 -8.73 -8.58
CA GLN A 244 -13.98 -7.79 -9.70
C GLN A 244 -14.33 -6.35 -9.33
N MET A 245 -15.12 -6.16 -8.27
CA MET A 245 -15.55 -4.83 -7.81
C MET A 245 -14.47 -4.09 -7.01
N THR A 246 -13.57 -4.81 -6.36
CA THR A 246 -12.59 -4.23 -5.43
C THR A 246 -11.65 -3.21 -6.08
N PRO A 247 -11.05 -3.46 -7.26
CA PRO A 247 -10.24 -2.43 -7.93
C PRO A 247 -11.01 -1.12 -8.16
N TRP A 248 -12.31 -1.20 -8.50
CA TRP A 248 -13.15 -0.02 -8.71
C TRP A 248 -13.46 0.72 -7.41
N ILE A 249 -13.77 -0.02 -6.34
CA ILE A 249 -14.00 0.55 -5.01
C ILE A 249 -12.75 1.28 -4.52
N ILE A 250 -11.57 0.66 -4.70
CA ILE A 250 -10.29 1.27 -4.34
C ILE A 250 -10.04 2.52 -5.17
N LEU A 251 -10.28 2.49 -6.48
CA LEU A 251 -10.11 3.66 -7.36
C LEU A 251 -10.98 4.83 -6.90
N ILE A 252 -12.26 4.58 -6.66
CA ILE A 252 -13.21 5.61 -6.20
C ILE A 252 -12.73 6.18 -4.85
N ALA A 253 -12.33 5.32 -3.92
CA ALA A 253 -11.86 5.74 -2.61
C ALA A 253 -10.53 6.52 -2.67
N LEU A 254 -9.64 6.16 -3.59
CA LEU A 254 -8.39 6.86 -3.88
C LEU A 254 -8.65 8.25 -4.47
N ILE A 255 -9.50 8.35 -5.48
CA ILE A 255 -9.92 9.64 -6.08
C ILE A 255 -10.56 10.52 -5.02
N ALA A 256 -11.52 9.99 -4.26
CA ALA A 256 -12.18 10.73 -3.19
C ALA A 256 -11.19 11.23 -2.13
N THR A 257 -10.19 10.40 -1.78
CA THR A 257 -9.13 10.78 -0.84
C THR A 257 -8.29 11.93 -1.38
N ILE A 258 -7.81 11.82 -2.63
CA ILE A 258 -6.98 12.85 -3.26
C ILE A 258 -7.75 14.17 -3.37
N VAL A 259 -9.00 14.13 -3.84
CA VAL A 259 -9.86 15.31 -3.96
C VAL A 259 -10.12 15.95 -2.59
N PHE A 260 -10.48 15.15 -1.58
CA PHE A 260 -10.71 15.64 -0.22
C PHE A 260 -9.47 16.35 0.34
N GLU A 261 -8.29 15.74 0.17
CA GLU A 261 -7.05 16.32 0.68
C GLU A 261 -6.64 17.57 -0.09
N ALA A 262 -6.80 17.59 -1.42
CA ALA A 262 -6.52 18.76 -2.24
C ALA A 262 -7.42 19.95 -1.86
N VAL A 263 -8.72 19.73 -1.66
CA VAL A 263 -9.68 20.76 -1.21
C VAL A 263 -9.25 21.33 0.13
N LYS A 264 -8.98 20.45 1.11
CA LYS A 264 -8.55 20.86 2.45
C LYS A 264 -7.23 21.64 2.43
N THR A 265 -6.27 21.22 1.61
CA THR A 265 -5.00 21.93 1.46
C THR A 265 -5.20 23.31 0.83
N ASN A 266 -6.10 23.44 -0.14
CA ASN A 266 -6.48 24.72 -0.75
C ASN A 266 -7.16 25.66 0.26
N GLU A 267 -8.06 25.16 1.10
CA GLU A 267 -8.69 25.95 2.17
C GLU A 267 -7.64 26.49 3.17
N LEU A 268 -6.71 25.64 3.60
CA LEU A 268 -5.62 26.03 4.50
C LEU A 268 -4.72 27.10 3.88
N LEU A 269 -4.46 27.01 2.57
CA LEU A 269 -3.72 28.01 1.81
C LEU A 269 -4.43 29.37 1.77
N LYS A 270 -5.74 29.37 1.51
CA LYS A 270 -6.57 30.59 1.49
C LYS A 270 -6.56 31.27 2.87
N GLN A 271 -6.64 30.50 3.94
CA GLN A 271 -6.56 31.00 5.32
C GLN A 271 -5.17 31.51 5.69
N ASN A 272 -4.09 31.02 5.04
CA ASN A 272 -2.71 31.38 5.34
C ASN A 272 -2.04 32.14 4.20
N THR A 273 -2.52 33.35 3.90
CA THR A 273 -2.03 34.20 2.80
C THR A 273 -0.51 34.42 2.82
N LYS A 274 0.13 34.54 3.99
CA LYS A 274 1.60 34.64 4.11
C LYS A 274 2.32 33.39 3.59
N VAL A 275 1.81 32.20 3.92
CA VAL A 275 2.36 30.91 3.47
C VAL A 275 2.12 30.76 1.96
N SER A 276 0.90 31.06 1.50
CA SER A 276 0.54 31.07 0.08
C SER A 276 1.45 31.99 -0.74
N LYS A 277 1.72 33.21 -0.27
CA LYS A 277 2.66 34.16 -0.92
C LYS A 277 4.08 33.61 -0.96
N LYS A 278 4.60 33.08 0.15
CA LYS A 278 5.97 32.53 0.24
C LYS A 278 6.16 31.32 -0.69
N LEU A 279 5.14 30.48 -0.80
CA LEU A 279 5.15 29.36 -1.74
C LEU A 279 5.14 29.87 -3.18
N ARG A 280 4.20 30.74 -3.54
CA ARG A 280 4.13 31.33 -4.90
C ARG A 280 5.45 32.01 -5.30
N SER A 281 6.14 32.68 -4.36
CA SER A 281 7.45 33.28 -4.64
C SER A 281 8.56 32.24 -4.82
N ALA A 282 8.59 31.19 -4.00
CA ALA A 282 9.54 30.09 -4.16
C ALA A 282 9.34 29.40 -5.52
N PHE A 283 8.09 29.25 -5.98
CA PHE A 283 7.78 28.68 -7.28
C PHE A 283 8.13 29.57 -8.47
N LYS A 284 7.96 30.89 -8.34
CA LYS A 284 8.43 31.82 -9.37
C LYS A 284 9.93 31.77 -9.60
N GLN A 285 10.72 31.32 -8.60
CA GLN A 285 12.16 31.10 -8.75
C GLN A 285 12.49 29.79 -9.49
N ILE A 286 11.55 28.86 -9.53
CA ILE A 286 11.64 27.62 -10.32
C ILE A 286 11.00 27.90 -11.70
N LYS A 287 11.51 28.91 -12.40
CA LYS A 287 10.94 29.43 -13.66
C LYS A 287 11.10 28.47 -14.85
N ASP A 288 11.98 27.48 -14.72
CA ASP A 288 12.33 26.53 -15.78
C ASP A 288 11.64 25.16 -15.65
N PHE A 289 10.73 24.99 -14.68
CA PHE A 289 9.94 23.75 -14.58
C PHE A 289 8.59 23.89 -15.30
N PRO A 290 8.11 22.85 -16.00
CA PRO A 290 6.78 22.84 -16.61
C PRO A 290 5.72 23.27 -15.59
N SER A 291 4.81 24.16 -15.99
CA SER A 291 3.78 24.79 -15.14
C SER A 291 2.96 23.79 -14.32
N PHE A 292 2.84 22.56 -14.82
CA PHE A 292 2.23 21.44 -14.12
C PHE A 292 3.00 21.09 -12.84
N VAL A 293 4.32 20.86 -12.90
CA VAL A 293 5.18 20.41 -11.78
C VAL A 293 5.34 21.47 -10.68
N GLY A 294 5.29 22.76 -11.02
CA GLY A 294 5.31 23.84 -10.03
C GLY A 294 4.16 23.80 -9.02
N SER A 295 3.00 23.22 -9.40
CA SER A 295 1.89 23.03 -8.46
C SER A 295 2.12 21.88 -7.46
N TRP A 296 3.06 20.96 -7.73
CA TRP A 296 3.20 19.68 -7.02
C TRP A 296 3.99 19.82 -5.73
N SER A 297 5.15 20.48 -5.80
CA SER A 297 5.94 20.79 -4.61
C SER A 297 5.27 21.86 -3.74
N THR A 298 4.29 22.60 -4.29
CA THR A 298 3.45 23.52 -3.52
C THR A 298 2.64 22.74 -2.48
N LEU A 299 1.89 21.71 -2.85
CA LEU A 299 1.02 20.97 -1.93
C LEU A 299 1.80 20.30 -0.78
N ARG A 300 2.97 19.73 -1.07
CA ARG A 300 3.81 19.08 -0.06
C ARG A 300 4.42 20.09 0.92
N ALA A 301 4.92 21.22 0.41
CA ALA A 301 5.43 22.29 1.23
C ALA A 301 4.32 22.99 2.04
N VAL A 302 3.10 23.09 1.50
CA VAL A 302 1.91 23.56 2.23
C VAL A 302 1.56 22.62 3.36
N ASN A 303 1.45 21.32 3.09
CA ASN A 303 1.11 20.36 4.12
C ASN A 303 2.15 20.38 5.25
N TYR A 304 3.44 20.52 4.91
CA TYR A 304 4.51 20.71 5.89
C TYR A 304 4.42 22.04 6.65
N LEU A 305 4.10 23.16 6.00
CA LEU A 305 4.00 24.48 6.64
C LEU A 305 2.72 24.66 7.46
N ALA A 306 1.58 24.15 6.99
CA ALA A 306 0.33 24.07 7.74
C ALA A 306 0.51 23.17 8.97
N TRP A 307 1.27 22.07 8.84
CA TRP A 307 1.67 21.23 9.96
C TRP A 307 2.49 22.01 11.01
N LEU A 308 3.52 22.75 10.60
CA LEU A 308 4.37 23.52 11.52
C LEU A 308 3.59 24.54 12.37
N LYS A 309 2.49 25.10 11.86
CA LYS A 309 1.65 26.09 12.55
C LYS A 309 0.58 25.53 13.49
N THR A 310 0.33 24.22 13.46
CA THR A 310 -0.61 23.56 14.39
C THR A 310 0.07 23.04 15.67
N LYS A 311 1.35 23.36 15.85
CA LYS A 311 2.10 23.22 17.09
C LYS A 311 2.13 24.56 17.82
#